data_AF-A0A2T1KFW2-F1
#
_entry.id   AF-A0A2T1KFW2-F1
#
_cell.length_a   1.000
_cell.length_b   1.000
_cell.length_c   1.000
_cell.angle_alpha   90.00
_cell.angle_beta   90.00
_cell.angle_gamma   90.00
#
_symmetry.space_group_name_H-M   'P 1'
#
loop_
_entity.id
_entity.type
_entity.pdbx_description
1 polymer ?
#
loop_
_entity_poly.entity_id
_entity_poly.type
_entity_poly.pdbx_seq_one_letter_code
_entity_poly.pdbx_strand_id
1 'polypeptide(L)'
;MTCTTAVYDLSQILHYPIRVEVNSWDSRHPLHWVSYNDEGRIAEGQFLEPPGLPLFTLEDDAGRRLCDALPESVSAVAALMPAMDFELAQACATSEGARELADDAPLLFILTVDHAQKQSWSLEAFNEFLAGKRSDILKAVGLPGSRSLVRLVRRLALSSLLPWELEDIHTALQNPEYVGLMRHHPHLHLNHIRLLNRIRRPLWPGLLNLVDEHTSAVDMSWLCRMIRDTVVMAGRNEQVLAGIHSREALQAQHDHLVERFNRANSRNSKEKRQDLAKELSEEHGDYPKPPLAPIEGIEPLRSWLELLEEGASMRHCVGSYDIPVALGEVFIYRMVHPERLTISLEFHNRTWVLGEVRGVCNSNPSEGTLDWIRRWVNTDRNS
;
A
#
# COMPACT_ATOMS: atom_id res chain seq x y z
N MET A 1 -19.97 41.06 7.79
CA MET A 1 -18.95 40.15 7.23
C MET A 1 -18.69 40.59 5.80
N THR A 2 -17.46 40.99 5.50
CA THR A 2 -17.02 41.41 4.17
C THR A 2 -16.82 40.16 3.31
N CYS A 3 -17.43 40.10 2.12
CA CYS A 3 -17.10 39.08 1.13
C CYS A 3 -15.67 39.37 0.65
N THR A 4 -14.71 38.61 1.16
CA THR A 4 -13.32 38.68 0.67
C THR A 4 -13.18 37.54 -0.32
N THR A 5 -12.94 37.87 -1.58
CA THR A 5 -12.77 36.91 -2.68
C THR A 5 -11.34 37.03 -3.17
N ALA A 6 -10.64 35.90 -3.25
CA ALA A 6 -9.31 35.81 -3.82
C ALA A 6 -9.41 35.42 -5.29
N VAL A 7 -8.57 36.02 -6.13
CA VAL A 7 -8.52 35.75 -7.58
C VAL A 7 -7.22 35.02 -7.87
N TYR A 8 -7.32 33.87 -8.52
CA TYR A 8 -6.21 33.03 -8.93
C TYR A 8 -6.14 33.02 -10.45
N ASP A 9 -5.08 33.61 -11.03
CA ASP A 9 -4.85 33.58 -12.48
C ASP A 9 -4.05 32.33 -12.83
N LEU A 10 -4.70 31.39 -13.52
CA LEU A 10 -4.12 30.09 -13.87
C LEU A 10 -3.65 30.07 -15.32
N SER A 11 -3.68 31.21 -16.01
CA SER A 11 -3.47 31.27 -17.46
C SER A 11 -2.09 30.79 -17.88
N GLN A 12 -1.07 31.05 -17.06
CA GLN A 12 0.29 30.59 -17.33
C GLN A 12 0.44 29.08 -17.15
N ILE A 13 -0.24 28.49 -16.17
CA ILE A 13 -0.16 27.07 -15.83
C ILE A 13 -0.92 26.23 -16.85
N LEU A 14 -2.12 26.69 -17.23
CA LEU A 14 -3.02 25.94 -18.12
C LEU A 14 -2.84 26.32 -19.60
N HIS A 15 -1.97 27.29 -19.92
CA HIS A 15 -1.79 27.83 -21.27
C HIS A 15 -3.10 28.26 -21.94
N TYR A 16 -4.05 28.75 -21.14
CA TYR A 16 -5.40 29.12 -21.55
C TYR A 16 -5.90 30.26 -20.66
N PRO A 17 -6.46 31.38 -21.18
CA PRO A 17 -6.91 32.51 -20.36
C PRO A 17 -8.00 32.09 -19.39
N ILE A 18 -7.63 31.87 -18.13
CA ILE A 18 -8.56 31.41 -17.11
C ILE A 18 -8.19 31.93 -15.73
N ARG A 19 -9.21 32.46 -15.05
CA ARG A 19 -9.13 32.93 -13.68
C ARG A 19 -10.18 32.23 -12.85
N VAL A 20 -9.82 31.89 -11.62
CA VAL A 20 -10.73 31.30 -10.65
C VAL A 20 -10.84 32.25 -9.47
N GLU A 21 -12.05 32.72 -9.20
CA GLU A 21 -12.37 33.48 -8.01
C GLU A 21 -12.84 32.51 -6.93
N VAL A 22 -12.25 32.57 -5.74
CA VAL A 22 -12.66 31.73 -4.60
C VAL A 22 -12.90 32.62 -3.39
N ASN A 23 -14.05 32.42 -2.75
CA ASN A 23 -14.38 33.09 -1.51
C ASN A 23 -13.48 32.62 -0.36
N SER A 24 -13.03 33.57 0.46
CA SER A 24 -12.23 33.29 1.65
C SER A 24 -12.98 32.44 2.68
N TRP A 25 -12.24 31.83 3.60
CA TRP A 25 -12.78 31.05 4.71
C TRP A 25 -13.89 31.77 5.51
N ASP A 26 -13.69 33.06 5.84
CA ASP A 26 -14.65 33.85 6.64
C ASP A 26 -15.80 34.47 5.82
N SER A 27 -15.95 34.08 4.55
CA SER A 27 -17.02 34.58 3.69
C SER A 27 -18.40 34.04 4.12
N ARG A 28 -19.48 34.69 3.66
CA ARG A 28 -20.84 34.16 3.79
C ARG A 28 -21.02 32.82 3.08
N HIS A 29 -20.30 32.63 1.98
CA HIS A 29 -20.25 31.38 1.22
C HIS A 29 -18.78 30.95 1.10
N PRO A 30 -18.20 30.37 2.15
CA PRO A 30 -16.79 29.98 2.17
C PRO A 30 -16.46 29.01 1.04
N LEU A 31 -15.30 29.21 0.40
CA LEU A 31 -14.79 28.31 -0.65
C LEU A 31 -15.80 28.08 -1.79
N HIS A 32 -16.77 28.95 -1.98
CA HIS A 32 -17.53 29.04 -3.22
C HIS A 32 -16.61 29.62 -4.30
N TRP A 33 -16.63 29.02 -5.50
CA TRP A 33 -15.77 29.43 -6.58
C TRP A 33 -16.51 29.70 -7.88
N VAL A 34 -15.94 30.58 -8.70
CA VAL A 34 -16.41 30.90 -10.04
C VAL A 34 -15.21 31.02 -10.96
N SER A 35 -15.28 30.42 -12.15
CA SER A 35 -14.24 30.54 -13.16
C SER A 35 -14.64 31.47 -14.31
N TYR A 36 -13.66 32.17 -14.86
CA TYR A 36 -13.81 33.15 -15.92
C TYR A 36 -12.74 32.96 -17.00
N ASN A 37 -13.08 33.21 -18.26
CA ASN A 37 -12.15 33.44 -19.37
C ASN A 37 -12.37 34.85 -19.95
N ASP A 38 -11.72 35.14 -21.07
CA ASP A 38 -11.86 36.41 -21.80
C ASP A 38 -13.30 36.66 -22.30
N GLU A 39 -14.12 35.62 -22.46
CA GLU A 39 -15.51 35.70 -22.92
C GLU A 39 -16.51 35.87 -21.76
N GLY A 40 -16.06 35.69 -20.51
CA GLY A 40 -16.86 35.87 -19.31
C GLY A 40 -16.87 34.64 -18.40
N ARG A 41 -17.99 34.42 -17.70
CA ARG A 41 -18.15 33.33 -16.73
C ARG A 41 -18.24 31.98 -17.43
N ILE A 42 -17.41 31.01 -17.01
CA ILE A 42 -17.36 29.65 -17.57
C ILE A 42 -18.15 28.68 -16.70
N ALA A 43 -17.84 28.63 -15.41
CA ALA A 43 -18.42 27.68 -14.47
C ALA A 43 -18.52 28.27 -13.06
N GLU A 44 -19.35 27.65 -12.23
CA GLU A 44 -19.48 27.95 -10.81
C GLU A 44 -19.58 26.65 -10.03
N GLY A 45 -19.00 26.60 -8.83
CA GLY A 45 -19.05 25.43 -7.99
C GLY A 45 -20.24 25.41 -7.05
N GLN A 46 -20.93 24.27 -6.99
CA GLN A 46 -21.87 23.98 -5.92
C GLN A 46 -21.16 23.44 -4.66
N PHE A 47 -21.97 23.06 -3.67
CA PHE A 47 -21.46 22.40 -2.47
C PHE A 47 -20.81 21.04 -2.82
N LEU A 48 -19.60 20.81 -2.31
CA LEU A 48 -18.71 19.68 -2.57
C LEU A 48 -18.31 19.49 -4.04
N GLU A 49 -18.40 20.55 -4.84
CA GLU A 49 -17.94 20.59 -6.23
C GLU A 49 -16.67 21.44 -6.30
N PRO A 50 -15.47 20.84 -6.38
CA PRO A 50 -14.22 21.60 -6.43
C PRO A 50 -13.98 22.23 -7.81
N PRO A 51 -13.10 23.25 -7.93
CA PRO A 51 -12.70 23.83 -9.22
C PRO A 51 -11.83 22.89 -10.08
N GLY A 52 -11.67 21.62 -9.68
CA GLY A 52 -10.79 20.65 -10.34
C GLY A 52 -9.30 20.86 -10.03
N LEU A 53 -8.98 21.62 -8.98
CA LEU A 53 -7.62 21.96 -8.58
C LEU A 53 -7.46 21.74 -7.06
N PRO A 54 -6.35 21.12 -6.61
CA PRO A 54 -6.05 20.99 -5.19
C PRO A 54 -5.92 22.35 -4.50
N LEU A 55 -6.25 22.43 -3.22
CA LEU A 55 -6.16 23.70 -2.47
C LEU A 55 -4.76 24.31 -2.48
N PHE A 56 -3.72 23.47 -2.43
CA PHE A 56 -2.33 23.95 -2.38
C PHE A 56 -1.83 24.54 -3.70
N THR A 57 -2.55 24.35 -4.82
CA THR A 57 -2.16 24.92 -6.12
C THR A 57 -2.78 26.31 -6.37
N LEU A 58 -3.75 26.72 -5.55
CA LEU A 58 -4.39 28.02 -5.64
C LEU A 58 -3.55 29.08 -4.90
N GLU A 59 -2.66 29.72 -5.65
CA GLU A 59 -1.73 30.76 -5.19
C GLU A 59 -1.98 32.08 -5.95
N ASP A 60 -2.14 33.19 -5.22
CA ASP A 60 -2.36 34.52 -5.82
C ASP A 60 -1.06 35.14 -6.35
N ASP A 61 -1.14 36.26 -7.07
CA ASP A 61 0.04 36.97 -7.62
C ASP A 61 1.05 37.43 -6.54
N ALA A 62 0.62 37.48 -5.27
CA ALA A 62 1.48 37.83 -4.13
C ALA A 62 2.11 36.59 -3.47
N GLY A 63 1.91 35.40 -4.04
CA GLY A 63 2.43 34.13 -3.52
C GLY A 63 1.65 33.58 -2.32
N ARG A 64 0.44 34.09 -2.04
CA ARG A 64 -0.37 33.63 -0.91
C ARG A 64 -1.28 32.50 -1.37
N ARG A 65 -1.29 31.39 -0.63
CA ARG A 65 -2.12 30.24 -0.96
C ARG A 65 -3.43 30.28 -0.21
N LEU A 66 -4.46 29.72 -0.84
CA LEU A 66 -5.77 29.57 -0.19
C LEU A 66 -5.66 28.72 1.09
N CYS A 67 -4.82 27.69 1.07
CA CYS A 67 -4.63 26.81 2.22
C CYS A 67 -3.96 27.48 3.42
N ASP A 68 -3.22 28.59 3.24
CA ASP A 68 -2.56 29.33 4.32
C ASP A 68 -3.59 30.02 5.24
N ALA A 69 -4.80 30.27 4.75
CA ALA A 69 -5.88 30.90 5.49
C ALA A 69 -6.78 29.90 6.25
N LEU A 70 -6.54 28.60 6.10
CA LEU A 70 -7.37 27.57 6.74
C LEU A 70 -6.96 27.36 8.20
N PRO A 71 -7.92 27.07 9.10
CA PRO A 71 -7.61 26.64 10.46
C PRO A 71 -6.73 25.38 10.47
N GLU A 72 -5.83 25.26 11.44
CA GLU A 72 -4.87 24.16 11.53
C GLU A 72 -5.53 22.77 11.52
N SER A 73 -6.65 22.59 12.24
CA SER A 73 -7.38 21.32 12.26
C SER A 73 -7.98 20.96 10.89
N VAL A 74 -8.41 21.96 10.13
CA VAL A 74 -8.96 21.78 8.78
C VAL A 74 -7.83 21.46 7.79
N SER A 75 -6.71 22.16 7.88
CA SER A 75 -5.51 21.85 7.09
C SER A 75 -5.00 20.43 7.36
N ALA A 76 -5.03 19.99 8.62
CA ALA A 76 -4.62 18.65 9.01
C ALA A 76 -5.48 17.56 8.34
N VAL A 77 -6.81 17.70 8.35
CA VAL A 77 -7.69 16.71 7.71
C VAL A 77 -7.66 16.78 6.18
N ALA A 78 -7.56 17.99 5.60
CA ALA A 78 -7.40 18.17 4.16
C ALA A 78 -6.12 17.50 3.63
N ALA A 79 -5.02 17.59 4.40
CA ALA A 79 -3.76 16.93 4.08
C ALA A 79 -3.82 15.39 4.14
N LEU A 80 -4.81 14.81 4.82
CA LEU A 80 -5.01 13.35 4.85
C LEU A 80 -5.57 12.83 3.53
N MET A 81 -6.22 13.65 2.70
CA MET A 81 -6.76 13.21 1.42
C MET A 81 -6.66 14.34 0.39
N PRO A 82 -5.46 14.59 -0.17
CA PRO A 82 -5.22 15.69 -1.10
C PRO A 82 -6.10 15.69 -2.36
N ALA A 83 -6.64 14.53 -2.73
CA ALA A 83 -7.51 14.40 -3.90
C ALA A 83 -8.93 14.98 -3.71
N MET A 84 -9.33 15.29 -2.47
CA MET A 84 -10.61 15.95 -2.13
C MET A 84 -10.41 17.03 -1.06
N ASP A 85 -9.21 17.63 -1.02
CA ASP A 85 -8.82 18.60 0.01
C ASP A 85 -9.77 19.81 0.04
N PHE A 86 -10.18 20.28 -1.14
CA PHE A 86 -11.12 21.38 -1.32
C PHE A 86 -12.49 21.07 -0.73
N GLU A 87 -13.04 19.90 -1.03
CA GLU A 87 -14.34 19.43 -0.55
C GLU A 87 -14.34 19.25 0.98
N LEU A 88 -13.26 18.67 1.53
CA LEU A 88 -13.09 18.52 2.98
C LEU A 88 -13.02 19.89 3.67
N ALA A 89 -12.27 20.84 3.12
CA ALA A 89 -12.21 22.19 3.65
C ALA A 89 -13.56 22.92 3.53
N GLN A 90 -14.25 22.82 2.39
CA GLN A 90 -15.54 23.46 2.17
C GLN A 90 -16.63 22.89 3.10
N ALA A 91 -16.63 21.58 3.34
CA ALA A 91 -17.51 20.97 4.33
C ALA A 91 -17.27 21.54 5.74
N CYS A 92 -16.01 21.64 6.16
CA CYS A 92 -15.64 22.22 7.45
C CYS A 92 -15.96 23.73 7.55
N ALA A 93 -15.87 24.46 6.44
CA ALA A 93 -16.16 25.88 6.42
C ALA A 93 -17.66 26.16 6.57
N THR A 94 -18.49 25.32 5.95
CA THR A 94 -19.95 25.53 5.83
C THR A 94 -20.78 24.78 6.86
N SER A 95 -20.21 23.82 7.59
CA SER A 95 -20.91 22.99 8.58
C SER A 95 -20.13 22.83 9.88
N GLU A 96 -20.75 23.20 11.00
CA GLU A 96 -20.20 22.95 12.35
C GLU A 96 -20.11 21.45 12.65
N GLY A 97 -21.15 20.68 12.31
CA GLY A 97 -21.16 19.23 12.49
C GLY A 97 -20.06 18.52 11.68
N ALA A 98 -19.68 19.08 10.53
CA ALA A 98 -18.55 18.57 9.76
C ALA A 98 -17.22 18.81 10.48
N ARG A 99 -17.00 20.00 11.05
CA ARG A 99 -15.80 20.29 11.85
C ARG A 99 -15.70 19.37 13.07
N GLU A 100 -16.80 19.21 13.81
CA GLU A 100 -16.84 18.30 14.95
C GLU A 100 -16.52 16.85 14.56
N LEU A 101 -17.04 16.39 13.40
CA LEU A 101 -16.77 15.04 12.91
C LEU A 101 -15.33 14.90 12.43
N ALA A 102 -14.78 15.91 11.76
CA ALA A 102 -13.39 15.94 11.31
C ALA A 102 -12.42 15.84 12.49
N ASP A 103 -12.66 16.61 13.56
CA ASP A 103 -11.82 16.61 14.76
C ASP A 103 -11.94 15.30 15.56
N ASP A 104 -13.15 14.74 15.68
CA ASP A 104 -13.37 13.54 16.51
C ASP A 104 -13.06 12.23 15.78
N ALA A 105 -13.41 12.12 14.49
CA ALA A 105 -13.30 10.90 13.69
C ALA A 105 -12.97 11.20 12.21
N PRO A 106 -11.73 11.61 11.89
CA PRO A 106 -11.32 12.06 10.56
C PRO A 106 -11.66 11.08 9.43
N LEU A 107 -11.47 9.77 9.63
CA LEU A 107 -11.81 8.78 8.60
C LEU A 107 -13.33 8.77 8.30
N LEU A 108 -14.17 8.85 9.33
CA LEU A 108 -15.62 8.86 9.14
C LEU A 108 -16.06 10.14 8.43
N PHE A 109 -15.42 11.27 8.73
CA PHE A 109 -15.64 12.52 8.02
C PHE A 109 -15.28 12.40 6.53
N ILE A 110 -14.08 11.90 6.19
CA ILE A 110 -13.64 11.71 4.80
C ILE A 110 -14.61 10.81 4.03
N LEU A 111 -15.01 9.67 4.61
CA LEU A 111 -15.99 8.78 3.99
C LEU A 111 -17.37 9.43 3.81
N THR A 112 -17.75 10.32 4.73
CA THR A 112 -19.03 11.05 4.64
C THR A 112 -19.01 12.08 3.52
N VAL A 113 -17.90 12.80 3.34
CA VAL A 113 -17.72 13.77 2.26
C VAL A 113 -17.66 13.06 0.89
N ASP A 114 -16.89 11.97 0.78
CA ASP A 114 -16.86 11.14 -0.43
C ASP A 114 -18.26 10.64 -0.82
N HIS A 115 -19.04 10.16 0.16
CA HIS A 115 -20.40 9.70 -0.06
C HIS A 115 -21.33 10.84 -0.50
N ALA A 116 -21.27 11.99 0.19
CA ALA A 116 -22.09 13.15 -0.12
C ALA A 116 -21.80 13.71 -1.53
N GLN A 117 -20.53 13.74 -1.93
CA GLN A 117 -20.12 14.14 -3.27
C GLN A 117 -20.68 13.19 -4.33
N LYS A 118 -20.53 11.87 -4.15
CA LYS A 118 -21.06 10.84 -5.07
C LYS A 118 -22.58 10.88 -5.21
N GLN A 119 -23.28 11.40 -4.21
CA GLN A 119 -24.75 11.57 -4.21
C GLN A 119 -25.19 13.00 -4.57
N SER A 120 -24.25 13.91 -4.86
CA SER A 120 -24.53 15.31 -5.19
C SER A 120 -25.43 16.01 -4.18
N TRP A 121 -25.13 15.86 -2.89
CA TRP A 121 -25.95 16.43 -1.81
C TRP A 121 -25.90 17.95 -1.75
N SER A 122 -27.01 18.57 -1.32
CA SER A 122 -27.01 19.97 -0.89
C SER A 122 -26.41 20.09 0.52
N LEU A 123 -26.03 21.32 0.91
CA LEU A 123 -25.57 21.63 2.26
C LEU A 123 -26.61 21.26 3.34
N GLU A 124 -27.90 21.45 3.03
CA GLU A 124 -29.01 21.12 3.93
C GLU A 124 -29.10 19.61 4.17
N ALA A 125 -29.07 18.82 3.10
CA ALA A 125 -29.10 17.36 3.18
C ALA A 125 -27.88 16.81 3.93
N PHE A 126 -26.70 17.39 3.68
CA PHE A 126 -25.47 17.03 4.37
C PHE A 126 -25.55 17.33 5.89
N ASN A 127 -26.05 18.50 6.28
CA ASN A 127 -26.22 18.85 7.68
C ASN A 127 -27.28 17.99 8.39
N GLU A 128 -28.39 17.69 7.72
CA GLU A 128 -29.41 16.77 8.25
C GLU A 128 -28.83 15.37 8.48
N PHE A 129 -28.01 14.88 7.54
CA PHE A 129 -27.33 13.61 7.66
C PHE A 129 -26.33 13.57 8.82
N LEU A 130 -25.53 14.62 8.98
CA LEU A 130 -24.55 14.74 10.07
C LEU A 130 -25.20 14.82 11.46
N ALA A 131 -26.43 15.32 11.57
CA ALA A 131 -27.19 15.32 12.81
C ALA A 131 -27.62 13.90 13.27
N GLY A 132 -27.50 12.90 12.39
CA GLY A 132 -27.77 11.51 12.68
C GLY A 132 -26.76 10.84 13.61
N LYS A 133 -27.03 9.58 14.01
CA LYS A 133 -26.07 8.81 14.81
C LYS A 133 -24.90 8.37 13.93
N ARG A 134 -23.69 8.39 14.45
CA ARG A 134 -22.48 7.90 13.74
C ARG A 134 -22.57 6.45 13.23
N SER A 135 -23.34 5.60 13.91
CA SER A 135 -23.61 4.24 13.42
C SER A 135 -24.48 4.22 12.16
N ASP A 136 -25.38 5.20 12.04
CA ASP A 136 -26.28 5.33 10.89
C ASP A 136 -25.50 5.94 9.72
N ILE A 137 -24.60 6.89 9.99
CA ILE A 137 -23.60 7.40 9.03
C ILE A 137 -22.77 6.24 8.45
N LEU A 138 -22.17 5.40 9.30
CA LEU A 138 -21.42 4.22 8.84
C LEU A 138 -22.25 3.34 7.91
N LYS A 139 -23.52 3.11 8.25
CA LYS A 139 -24.42 2.27 7.47
C LYS A 139 -24.71 2.85 6.09
N ALA A 140 -24.91 4.17 6.01
CA ALA A 140 -25.15 4.87 4.76
C ALA A 140 -23.92 4.89 3.85
N VAL A 141 -22.71 5.00 4.40
CA VAL A 141 -21.45 4.90 3.64
C VAL A 141 -21.05 3.45 3.32
N GLY A 142 -21.94 2.47 3.51
CA GLY A 142 -21.74 1.07 3.13
C GLY A 142 -21.06 0.17 4.17
N LEU A 143 -20.75 0.69 5.37
CA LEU A 143 -20.08 -0.04 6.45
C LEU A 143 -21.05 -0.62 7.48
N PRO A 144 -20.64 -1.64 8.27
CA PRO A 144 -21.46 -2.14 9.36
C PRO A 144 -21.78 -1.06 10.42
N GLY A 145 -23.06 -0.67 10.52
CA GLY A 145 -23.54 0.37 11.44
C GLY A 145 -23.55 -0.02 12.92
N SER A 146 -22.38 -0.26 13.51
CA SER A 146 -22.23 -0.69 14.91
C SER A 146 -21.41 0.30 15.75
N ARG A 147 -21.75 0.45 17.03
CA ARG A 147 -20.97 1.27 17.98
C ARG A 147 -19.52 0.80 18.10
N SER A 148 -19.28 -0.51 17.96
CA SER A 148 -17.92 -1.06 17.98
C SER A 148 -17.11 -0.59 16.79
N LEU A 149 -17.70 -0.54 15.59
CA LEU A 149 -17.00 -0.07 14.40
C LEU A 149 -16.75 1.44 14.46
N VAL A 150 -17.71 2.23 14.96
CA VAL A 150 -17.49 3.68 15.21
C VAL A 150 -16.26 3.92 16.07
N ARG A 151 -16.11 3.17 17.18
CA ARG A 151 -14.93 3.28 18.05
C ARG A 151 -13.63 2.85 17.37
N LEU A 152 -13.69 1.84 16.52
CA LEU A 152 -12.53 1.34 15.78
C LEU A 152 -12.07 2.40 14.75
N VAL A 153 -12.99 2.89 13.93
CA VAL A 153 -12.74 3.93 12.92
C VAL A 153 -12.16 5.19 13.56
N ARG A 154 -12.70 5.61 14.71
CA ARG A 154 -12.18 6.75 15.48
C ARG A 154 -10.75 6.57 15.96
N ARG A 155 -10.32 5.34 16.27
CA ARG A 155 -8.98 5.04 16.80
C ARG A 155 -7.93 4.87 15.72
N LEU A 156 -8.33 4.78 14.45
CA LEU A 156 -7.41 4.54 13.34
C LEU A 156 -6.63 5.83 13.03
N ALA A 157 -5.34 5.83 13.35
CA ALA A 157 -4.42 6.86 12.91
C ALA A 157 -4.27 6.81 11.38
N LEU A 158 -4.47 7.96 10.76
CA LEU A 158 -4.40 8.11 9.30
C LEU A 158 -3.06 8.71 8.90
N SER A 159 -2.59 8.30 7.73
CA SER A 159 -1.61 9.03 6.93
C SER A 159 -2.30 9.58 5.68
N SER A 160 -1.58 10.31 4.82
CA SER A 160 -2.11 10.66 3.49
C SER A 160 -2.67 9.42 2.79
N LEU A 161 -3.90 9.56 2.32
CA LEU A 161 -4.70 8.57 1.61
C LEU A 161 -4.68 8.87 0.12
N LEU A 162 -4.72 7.80 -0.66
CA LEU A 162 -4.94 7.85 -2.10
C LEU A 162 -6.41 7.49 -2.39
N PRO A 163 -7.00 7.95 -3.51
CA PRO A 163 -8.41 7.70 -3.83
C PRO A 163 -8.83 6.23 -3.76
N TRP A 164 -7.99 5.32 -4.26
CA TRP A 164 -8.27 3.88 -4.22
C TRP A 164 -8.17 3.28 -2.81
N GLU A 165 -7.46 3.93 -1.87
CA GLU A 165 -7.35 3.43 -0.50
C GLU A 165 -8.66 3.53 0.28
N LEU A 166 -9.60 4.40 -0.13
CA LEU A 166 -10.93 4.45 0.47
C LEU A 166 -11.69 3.13 0.24
N GLU A 167 -11.59 2.55 -0.95
CA GLU A 167 -12.19 1.25 -1.27
C GLU A 167 -11.48 0.10 -0.54
N ASP A 168 -10.15 0.18 -0.39
CA ASP A 168 -9.37 -0.78 0.40
C ASP A 168 -9.75 -0.76 1.89
N ILE A 169 -9.94 0.43 2.46
CA ILE A 169 -10.43 0.64 3.82
C ILE A 169 -11.85 0.07 3.95
N HIS A 170 -12.73 0.39 2.99
CA HIS A 170 -14.10 -0.08 3.00
C HIS A 170 -14.15 -1.62 3.02
N THR A 171 -13.40 -2.26 2.12
CA THR A 171 -13.26 -3.72 2.04
C THR A 171 -12.76 -4.32 3.35
N ALA A 172 -11.73 -3.72 3.96
CA ALA A 172 -11.16 -4.22 5.21
C ALA A 172 -12.11 -4.08 6.41
N LEU A 173 -12.83 -2.96 6.51
CA LEU A 173 -13.78 -2.69 7.61
C LEU A 173 -15.09 -3.50 7.48
N GLN A 174 -15.41 -4.01 6.30
CA GLN A 174 -16.50 -4.96 6.10
C GLN A 174 -16.12 -6.39 6.49
N ASN A 175 -14.83 -6.74 6.52
CA ASN A 175 -14.37 -8.09 6.83
C ASN A 175 -14.38 -8.36 8.36
N PRO A 176 -15.22 -9.28 8.87
CA PRO A 176 -15.31 -9.54 10.31
C PRO A 176 -14.04 -10.08 10.95
N GLU A 177 -13.22 -10.86 10.21
CA GLU A 177 -11.96 -11.39 10.73
C GLU A 177 -10.92 -10.28 10.90
N TYR A 178 -10.85 -9.35 9.94
CA TYR A 178 -9.97 -8.19 10.00
C TYR A 178 -10.37 -7.26 11.14
N VAL A 179 -11.67 -6.96 11.25
CA VAL A 179 -12.22 -6.19 12.37
C VAL A 179 -11.95 -6.88 13.71
N GLY A 180 -12.02 -8.21 13.77
CA GLY A 180 -11.69 -9.01 14.94
C GLY A 180 -10.24 -8.80 15.40
N LEU A 181 -9.27 -8.83 14.48
CA LEU A 181 -7.86 -8.57 14.76
C LEU A 181 -7.62 -7.12 15.19
N MET A 182 -8.17 -6.16 14.44
CA MET A 182 -7.94 -4.72 14.69
C MET A 182 -8.55 -4.25 16.02
N ARG A 183 -9.71 -4.80 16.42
CA ARG A 183 -10.47 -4.35 17.60
C ARG A 183 -9.61 -4.26 18.86
N HIS A 184 -8.72 -5.24 19.06
CA HIS A 184 -7.92 -5.39 20.27
C HIS A 184 -6.52 -4.78 20.16
N HIS A 185 -6.07 -4.41 18.96
CA HIS A 185 -4.75 -3.81 18.77
C HIS A 185 -4.72 -2.40 19.38
N PRO A 186 -3.75 -2.03 20.24
CA PRO A 186 -3.80 -0.78 21.02
C PRO A 186 -3.66 0.48 20.15
N HIS A 187 -2.71 0.49 19.22
CA HIS A 187 -2.36 1.63 18.38
C HIS A 187 -2.65 1.29 16.91
N LEU A 188 -3.86 1.58 16.43
CA LEU A 188 -4.24 1.27 15.06
C LEU A 188 -3.78 2.39 14.12
N HIS A 189 -3.12 2.04 13.04
CA HIS A 189 -2.81 2.93 11.91
C HIS A 189 -3.12 2.27 10.56
N LEU A 190 -3.10 3.07 9.49
CA LEU A 190 -3.44 2.64 8.13
C LEU A 190 -2.58 1.46 7.60
N ASN A 191 -1.31 1.35 7.98
CA ASN A 191 -0.47 0.21 7.57
C ASN A 191 -1.03 -1.16 7.99
N HIS A 192 -1.87 -1.26 9.03
CA HIS A 192 -2.56 -2.52 9.35
C HIS A 192 -3.56 -2.94 8.28
N ILE A 193 -4.34 -1.98 7.76
CA ILE A 193 -5.30 -2.25 6.67
C ILE A 193 -4.54 -2.67 5.42
N ARG A 194 -3.45 -1.95 5.09
CA ARG A 194 -2.56 -2.29 3.96
C ARG A 194 -1.99 -3.71 4.08
N LEU A 195 -1.55 -4.11 5.27
CA LEU A 195 -1.04 -5.45 5.54
C LEU A 195 -2.13 -6.53 5.35
N LEU A 196 -3.30 -6.33 5.96
CA LEU A 196 -4.42 -7.27 5.89
C LEU A 196 -4.91 -7.50 4.46
N ASN A 197 -5.01 -6.44 3.67
CA ASN A 197 -5.42 -6.54 2.26
C ASN A 197 -4.42 -7.31 1.38
N ARG A 198 -3.13 -7.29 1.73
CA ARG A 198 -2.06 -8.01 1.02
C ARG A 198 -1.94 -9.47 1.40
N ILE A 199 -2.02 -9.82 2.70
CA ILE A 199 -1.80 -11.19 3.16
C ILE A 199 -3.05 -12.04 2.96
N ARG A 200 -4.24 -11.54 3.32
CA ARG A 200 -5.54 -12.25 3.35
C ARG A 200 -5.59 -13.51 4.22
N ARG A 201 -4.64 -14.44 4.04
CA ARG A 201 -4.37 -15.62 4.86
C ARG A 201 -2.86 -15.94 4.84
N PRO A 202 -2.31 -16.53 5.92
CA PRO A 202 -2.94 -16.76 7.22
C PRO A 202 -3.23 -15.49 8.01
N LEU A 203 -4.17 -15.58 8.96
CA LEU A 203 -4.47 -14.54 9.93
C LEU A 203 -4.23 -15.09 11.35
N TRP A 204 -3.43 -14.39 12.15
CA TRP A 204 -3.15 -14.78 13.54
C TRP A 204 -3.04 -13.53 14.44
N PRO A 205 -3.19 -13.68 15.78
CA PRO A 205 -3.26 -12.54 16.68
C PRO A 205 -2.04 -11.60 16.66
N GLY A 206 -0.85 -12.14 16.38
CA GLY A 206 0.40 -11.36 16.33
C GLY A 206 0.68 -10.68 14.99
N LEU A 207 -0.14 -10.92 13.96
CA LEU A 207 0.10 -10.39 12.60
C LEU A 207 0.22 -8.87 12.57
N LEU A 208 -0.66 -8.17 13.28
CA LEU A 208 -0.69 -6.71 13.27
C LEU A 208 0.54 -6.09 13.96
N ASN A 209 1.17 -6.80 14.91
CA ASN A 209 2.37 -6.34 15.60
C ASN A 209 3.61 -6.29 14.70
N LEU A 210 3.52 -6.80 13.47
CA LEU A 210 4.63 -6.84 12.52
C LEU A 210 4.80 -5.54 11.74
N VAL A 211 3.87 -4.59 11.91
CA VAL A 211 3.90 -3.30 11.25
C VAL A 211 3.62 -2.19 12.25
N ASP A 212 4.16 -1.02 11.94
CA ASP A 212 3.95 0.23 12.66
C ASP A 212 3.58 1.34 11.66
N GLU A 213 3.39 2.56 12.16
CA GLU A 213 3.05 3.74 11.34
C GLU A 213 4.20 4.15 10.39
N HIS A 214 5.43 3.76 10.69
CA HIS A 214 6.63 4.11 9.92
C HIS A 214 7.02 3.04 8.90
N THR A 215 6.33 1.90 8.88
CA THR A 215 6.61 0.80 7.98
C THR A 215 6.49 1.25 6.52
N SER A 216 7.62 1.16 5.82
CA SER A 216 7.70 1.56 4.41
C SER A 216 7.01 0.55 3.49
N ALA A 217 6.74 0.96 2.24
CA ALA A 217 6.21 0.05 1.23
C ALA A 217 7.17 -1.14 0.94
N VAL A 218 8.49 -0.91 1.05
CA VAL A 218 9.53 -1.92 0.84
C VAL A 218 9.49 -2.95 1.97
N ASP A 219 9.44 -2.49 3.23
CA ASP A 219 9.35 -3.36 4.40
C ASP A 219 8.05 -4.19 4.40
N MET A 220 6.95 -3.56 3.97
CA MET A 220 5.67 -4.25 3.81
C MET A 220 5.75 -5.39 2.79
N SER A 221 6.38 -5.15 1.65
CA SER A 221 6.58 -6.18 0.62
C SER A 221 7.49 -7.30 1.10
N TRP A 222 8.59 -6.96 1.78
CA TRP A 222 9.46 -7.94 2.43
C TRP A 222 8.70 -8.79 3.45
N LEU A 223 7.86 -8.17 4.29
CA LEU A 223 7.11 -8.85 5.32
C LEU A 223 6.10 -9.86 4.74
N CYS A 224 5.30 -9.43 3.75
CA CYS A 224 4.35 -10.32 3.07
C CYS A 224 5.04 -11.55 2.49
N ARG A 225 6.21 -11.35 1.88
CA ARG A 225 7.02 -12.43 1.34
C ARG A 225 7.59 -13.33 2.44
N MET A 226 8.17 -12.76 3.49
CA MET A 226 8.74 -13.51 4.61
C MET A 226 7.70 -14.43 5.27
N ILE A 227 6.47 -13.95 5.43
CA ILE A 227 5.33 -14.74 5.95
C ILE A 227 5.02 -15.90 5.01
N ARG A 228 4.90 -15.63 3.70
CA ARG A 228 4.67 -16.65 2.67
C ARG A 228 5.76 -17.72 2.68
N ASP A 229 7.02 -17.31 2.65
CA ASP A 229 8.18 -18.20 2.57
C ASP A 229 8.27 -19.06 3.85
N THR A 230 7.99 -18.49 5.03
CA THR A 230 7.92 -19.21 6.30
C THR A 230 6.84 -20.30 6.27
N VAL A 231 5.65 -19.99 5.74
CA VAL A 231 4.54 -20.96 5.64
C VAL A 231 4.87 -22.06 4.64
N VAL A 232 5.43 -21.72 3.48
CA VAL A 232 5.90 -22.70 2.49
C VAL A 232 6.95 -23.63 3.11
N MET A 233 7.92 -23.08 3.82
CA MET A 233 8.96 -23.86 4.50
C MET A 233 8.44 -24.77 5.62
N ALA A 234 7.29 -24.42 6.21
CA ALA A 234 6.58 -25.26 7.16
C ALA A 234 5.65 -26.30 6.49
N GLY A 235 5.75 -26.52 5.17
CA GLY A 235 4.88 -27.43 4.43
C GLY A 235 3.44 -26.93 4.37
N ARG A 236 3.26 -25.61 4.24
CA ARG A 236 1.97 -24.90 4.28
C ARG A 236 1.22 -25.00 5.61
N ASN A 237 1.91 -25.37 6.69
CA ASN A 237 1.33 -25.34 8.03
C ASN A 237 1.33 -23.92 8.62
N GLU A 238 0.21 -23.23 8.50
CA GLU A 238 0.00 -21.86 9.01
C GLU A 238 0.19 -21.74 10.54
N GLN A 239 0.06 -22.84 11.31
CA GLN A 239 0.23 -22.82 12.78
C GLN A 239 1.65 -22.42 13.19
N VAL A 240 2.62 -22.51 12.28
CA VAL A 240 4.00 -22.05 12.52
C VAL A 240 4.08 -20.57 12.90
N LEU A 241 3.06 -19.78 12.56
CA LEU A 241 3.00 -18.34 12.83
C LEU A 241 2.29 -17.98 14.14
N ALA A 242 1.61 -18.93 14.79
CA ALA A 242 0.65 -18.63 15.86
C ALA A 242 1.25 -17.88 17.06
N GLY A 243 2.56 -18.06 17.33
CA GLY A 243 3.29 -17.39 18.41
C GLY A 243 4.19 -16.23 17.97
N ILE A 244 4.10 -15.78 16.72
CA ILE A 244 4.97 -14.74 16.18
C ILE A 244 4.33 -13.37 16.39
N HIS A 245 5.02 -12.52 17.17
CA HIS A 245 4.56 -11.18 17.56
C HIS A 245 5.53 -10.06 17.20
N SER A 246 6.65 -10.36 16.54
CA SER A 246 7.63 -9.36 16.10
C SER A 246 8.33 -9.82 14.82
N ARG A 247 8.96 -8.87 14.11
CA ARG A 247 9.72 -9.17 12.88
C ARG A 247 10.93 -10.06 13.17
N GLU A 248 11.57 -9.87 14.32
CA GLU A 248 12.71 -10.66 14.77
C GLU A 248 12.28 -12.11 15.05
N ALA A 249 11.13 -12.30 15.69
CA ALA A 249 10.58 -13.64 15.90
C ALA A 249 10.20 -14.32 14.59
N LEU A 250 9.66 -13.58 13.61
CA LEU A 250 9.39 -14.09 12.28
C LEU A 250 10.67 -14.53 11.58
N GLN A 251 11.70 -13.67 11.57
CA GLN A 251 12.99 -13.96 10.98
C GLN A 251 13.65 -15.18 11.64
N ALA A 252 13.67 -15.25 12.97
CA ALA A 252 14.25 -16.37 13.70
C ALA A 252 13.53 -17.68 13.41
N GLN A 253 12.19 -17.65 13.31
CA GLN A 253 11.41 -18.83 12.95
C GLN A 253 11.70 -19.27 11.51
N HIS A 254 11.77 -18.32 10.58
CA HIS A 254 12.16 -18.58 9.20
C HIS A 254 13.56 -19.22 9.12
N ASP A 255 14.55 -18.63 9.79
CA ASP A 255 15.93 -19.11 9.76
C ASP A 255 16.05 -20.52 10.36
N HIS A 256 15.31 -20.80 11.44
CA HIS A 256 15.22 -22.15 12.01
C HIS A 256 14.62 -23.17 11.03
N LEU A 257 13.59 -22.78 10.26
CA LEU A 257 13.02 -23.64 9.21
C LEU A 257 14.00 -23.86 8.06
N VAL A 258 14.72 -22.83 7.63
CA VAL A 258 15.77 -22.93 6.62
C VAL A 258 16.88 -23.87 7.10
N GLU A 259 17.35 -23.72 8.35
CA GLU A 259 18.31 -24.63 8.93
C GLU A 259 17.78 -26.06 9.00
N ARG A 260 16.52 -26.27 9.39
CA ARG A 260 15.91 -27.59 9.47
C ARG A 260 15.81 -28.23 8.09
N PHE A 261 15.34 -27.49 7.09
CA PHE A 261 15.24 -27.92 5.71
C PHE A 261 16.63 -28.29 5.17
N ASN A 262 17.59 -27.40 5.35
CA ASN A 262 18.97 -27.62 4.93
C ASN A 262 19.61 -28.79 5.70
N ARG A 263 19.38 -28.97 7.01
CA ARG A 263 19.86 -30.12 7.79
C ARG A 263 19.23 -31.43 7.36
N ALA A 264 17.92 -31.47 7.11
CA ALA A 264 17.24 -32.64 6.55
C ALA A 264 17.85 -33.03 5.20
N ASN A 265 18.29 -32.03 4.43
CA ASN A 265 18.91 -32.18 3.11
C ASN A 265 20.46 -32.27 3.13
N SER A 266 21.13 -32.05 4.27
CA SER A 266 22.60 -32.03 4.41
C SER A 266 23.15 -33.09 5.36
N ARG A 267 22.40 -33.56 6.35
CA ARG A 267 22.80 -34.70 7.20
C ARG A 267 22.73 -36.04 6.47
N ASN A 268 22.04 -36.10 5.35
CA ASN A 268 22.01 -37.25 4.44
C ASN A 268 22.55 -36.80 3.08
N SER A 269 23.39 -37.66 2.48
CA SER A 269 24.28 -37.46 1.32
C SER A 269 23.70 -36.70 0.12
N LYS A 270 24.61 -36.28 -0.79
CA LYS A 270 24.29 -35.81 -2.15
C LYS A 270 23.20 -36.67 -2.83
N GLU A 271 23.16 -37.96 -2.53
CA GLU A 271 22.16 -38.92 -3.00
C GLU A 271 20.73 -38.54 -2.61
N LYS A 272 20.47 -38.07 -1.37
CA LYS A 272 19.11 -37.71 -0.97
C LYS A 272 18.60 -36.45 -1.65
N ARG A 273 19.49 -35.50 -1.98
CA ARG A 273 19.13 -34.34 -2.82
C ARG A 273 18.89 -34.76 -4.27
N GLN A 274 19.56 -35.80 -4.75
CA GLN A 274 19.27 -36.39 -6.05
C GLN A 274 17.90 -37.10 -6.03
N ASP A 275 17.58 -37.83 -4.97
CA ASP A 275 16.26 -38.46 -4.80
C ASP A 275 15.15 -37.41 -4.75
N LEU A 276 15.30 -36.35 -3.93
CA LEU A 276 14.33 -35.26 -3.87
C LEU A 276 14.23 -34.51 -5.21
N ALA A 277 15.34 -34.25 -5.89
CA ALA A 277 15.30 -33.64 -7.22
C ALA A 277 14.56 -34.51 -8.24
N LYS A 278 14.64 -35.84 -8.08
CA LYS A 278 13.89 -36.79 -8.90
C LYS A 278 12.40 -36.76 -8.55
N GLU A 279 12.04 -36.75 -7.26
CA GLU A 279 10.65 -36.58 -6.81
C GLU A 279 10.04 -35.27 -7.36
N LEU A 280 10.77 -34.15 -7.28
CA LEU A 280 10.35 -32.88 -7.85
C LEU A 280 10.21 -32.94 -9.37
N SER A 281 11.10 -33.67 -10.06
CA SER A 281 10.98 -33.88 -11.50
C SER A 281 9.77 -34.75 -11.88
N GLU A 282 9.40 -35.70 -11.03
CA GLU A 282 8.21 -36.54 -11.21
C GLU A 282 6.91 -35.77 -10.92
N GLU A 283 6.93 -34.87 -9.92
CA GLU A 283 5.78 -34.04 -9.53
C GLU A 283 5.54 -32.87 -10.49
N HIS A 284 6.59 -32.11 -10.82
CA HIS A 284 6.50 -30.83 -11.53
C HIS A 284 6.96 -30.90 -12.99
N GLY A 285 7.61 -32.00 -13.40
CA GLY A 285 8.21 -32.15 -14.73
C GLY A 285 9.62 -31.55 -14.83
N ASP A 286 10.03 -31.23 -16.06
CA ASP A 286 11.34 -30.65 -16.33
C ASP A 286 11.50 -29.27 -15.69
N TYR A 287 12.72 -28.95 -15.24
CA TYR A 287 13.01 -27.60 -14.75
C TYR A 287 12.80 -26.56 -15.88
N PRO A 288 12.15 -25.42 -15.61
CA PRO A 288 11.79 -24.45 -16.63
C PRO A 288 13.02 -23.90 -17.37
N LYS A 289 12.79 -23.36 -18.58
CA LYS A 289 13.83 -22.69 -19.35
C LYS A 289 14.09 -21.28 -18.80
N PRO A 290 15.35 -20.80 -18.82
CA PRO A 290 15.67 -19.47 -18.35
C PRO A 290 14.98 -18.39 -19.20
N PRO A 291 14.34 -17.40 -18.57
CA PRO A 291 13.63 -16.35 -19.30
C PRO A 291 14.55 -15.28 -19.91
N LEU A 292 15.75 -15.11 -19.36
CA LEU A 292 16.75 -14.15 -19.83
C LEU A 292 18.02 -14.89 -20.22
N ALA A 293 18.79 -14.33 -21.14
CA ALA A 293 20.07 -14.90 -21.51
C ALA A 293 21.08 -14.76 -20.35
N PRO A 294 21.90 -15.80 -20.07
CA PRO A 294 23.01 -15.66 -19.13
C PRO A 294 24.00 -14.61 -19.62
N ILE A 295 24.61 -13.91 -18.68
CA ILE A 295 25.72 -12.98 -18.94
C ILE A 295 26.93 -13.41 -18.12
N GLU A 296 28.10 -12.85 -18.42
CA GLU A 296 29.31 -13.13 -17.65
C GLU A 296 29.08 -12.85 -16.16
N GLY A 297 29.26 -13.88 -15.32
CA GLY A 297 29.06 -13.80 -13.88
C GLY A 297 27.64 -14.09 -13.38
N ILE A 298 26.61 -14.16 -14.24
CA ILE A 298 25.22 -14.51 -13.87
C ILE A 298 24.73 -15.71 -14.70
N GLU A 299 24.42 -16.80 -14.02
CA GLU A 299 24.08 -18.09 -14.63
C GLU A 299 22.72 -18.60 -14.12
N PRO A 300 21.83 -19.09 -15.00
CA PRO A 300 20.56 -19.67 -14.58
C PRO A 300 20.78 -21.00 -13.88
N LEU A 301 19.97 -21.29 -12.85
CA LEU A 301 19.84 -22.67 -12.37
C LEU A 301 19.14 -23.51 -13.43
N ARG A 302 19.63 -24.72 -13.68
CA ARG A 302 19.15 -25.56 -14.80
C ARG A 302 18.45 -26.84 -14.37
N SER A 303 18.34 -27.10 -13.08
CA SER A 303 17.72 -28.32 -12.57
C SER A 303 17.18 -28.14 -11.15
N TRP A 304 16.25 -29.02 -10.76
CA TRP A 304 15.77 -29.14 -9.38
C TRP A 304 16.91 -29.41 -8.40
N LEU A 305 17.92 -30.19 -8.81
CA LEU A 305 19.10 -30.44 -8.00
C LEU A 305 19.91 -29.17 -7.76
N GLU A 306 20.12 -28.35 -8.80
CA GLU A 306 20.82 -27.07 -8.66
C GLU A 306 20.07 -26.10 -7.74
N LEU A 307 18.73 -26.09 -7.77
CA LEU A 307 17.91 -25.29 -6.85
C LEU A 307 18.13 -25.71 -5.39
N LEU A 308 18.12 -27.02 -5.11
CA LEU A 308 18.37 -27.57 -3.78
C LEU A 308 19.82 -27.32 -3.31
N GLU A 309 20.79 -27.42 -4.22
CA GLU A 309 22.20 -27.13 -3.95
C GLU A 309 22.44 -25.65 -3.66
N GLU A 310 21.77 -24.76 -4.39
CA GLU A 310 21.82 -23.31 -4.18
C GLU A 310 21.29 -22.96 -2.78
N GLY A 311 20.08 -23.43 -2.44
CA GLY A 311 19.48 -23.19 -1.11
C GLY A 311 20.34 -23.69 0.03
N ALA A 312 20.93 -24.87 -0.10
CA ALA A 312 21.84 -25.44 0.90
C ALA A 312 23.15 -24.65 1.02
N SER A 313 23.77 -24.29 -0.11
CA SER A 313 25.08 -23.62 -0.14
C SER A 313 25.00 -22.18 0.35
N MET A 314 23.93 -21.48 -0.04
CA MET A 314 23.70 -20.09 0.32
C MET A 314 22.99 -19.94 1.67
N ARG A 315 22.49 -21.05 2.24
CA ARG A 315 21.63 -21.07 3.43
C ARG A 315 20.38 -20.20 3.25
N HIS A 316 19.74 -20.35 2.10
CA HIS A 316 18.55 -19.61 1.69
C HIS A 316 17.32 -20.51 1.66
N CYS A 317 16.15 -19.89 1.75
CA CYS A 317 14.85 -20.55 1.52
C CYS A 317 14.60 -20.92 0.05
N VAL A 318 15.45 -20.49 -0.89
CA VAL A 318 15.27 -20.73 -2.35
C VAL A 318 15.17 -22.21 -2.71
N GLY A 319 15.72 -23.11 -1.88
CA GLY A 319 15.60 -24.56 -2.08
C GLY A 319 14.15 -25.07 -1.98
N SER A 320 13.21 -24.28 -1.45
CA SER A 320 11.78 -24.62 -1.38
C SER A 320 10.91 -23.84 -2.36
N TYR A 321 11.51 -23.25 -3.39
CA TYR A 321 10.79 -22.51 -4.42
C TYR A 321 10.34 -23.44 -5.56
N ASP A 322 10.17 -24.74 -5.30
CA ASP A 322 9.81 -25.75 -6.29
C ASP A 322 8.49 -25.40 -7.01
N ILE A 323 7.43 -25.08 -6.26
CA ILE A 323 6.12 -24.72 -6.81
C ILE A 323 6.15 -23.42 -7.63
N PRO A 324 6.62 -22.27 -7.11
CA PRO A 324 6.63 -21.03 -7.91
C PRO A 324 7.56 -21.12 -9.13
N VAL A 325 8.62 -21.94 -9.07
CA VAL A 325 9.46 -22.23 -10.23
C VAL A 325 8.73 -23.10 -11.24
N ALA A 326 8.07 -24.17 -10.81
CA ALA A 326 7.29 -25.07 -11.67
C ALA A 326 6.17 -24.34 -12.41
N LEU A 327 5.49 -23.40 -11.73
CA LEU A 327 4.43 -22.57 -12.32
C LEU A 327 4.96 -21.46 -13.24
N GLY A 328 6.28 -21.27 -13.31
CA GLY A 328 6.89 -20.19 -14.10
C GLY A 328 6.64 -18.80 -13.52
N GLU A 329 6.30 -18.71 -12.25
CA GLU A 329 6.09 -17.44 -11.54
C GLU A 329 7.43 -16.84 -11.06
N VAL A 330 8.41 -17.70 -10.80
CA VAL A 330 9.75 -17.31 -10.36
C VAL A 330 10.81 -18.09 -11.14
N PHE A 331 11.93 -17.45 -11.45
CA PHE A 331 13.11 -18.13 -11.99
C PHE A 331 14.36 -17.72 -11.22
N ILE A 332 15.25 -18.67 -10.93
CA ILE A 332 16.43 -18.43 -10.10
C ILE A 332 17.72 -18.46 -10.92
N TYR A 333 18.54 -17.44 -10.70
CA TYR A 333 19.91 -17.35 -11.19
C TYR A 333 20.87 -17.37 -10.00
N ARG A 334 22.09 -17.86 -10.24
CA ARG A 334 23.23 -17.66 -9.35
C ARG A 334 24.17 -16.65 -9.98
N MET A 335 24.75 -15.80 -9.16
CA MET A 335 25.82 -14.89 -9.55
C MET A 335 27.11 -15.30 -8.85
N VAL A 336 28.20 -15.38 -9.61
CA VAL A 336 29.52 -15.82 -9.11
C VAL A 336 30.54 -14.68 -8.99
N HIS A 337 30.38 -13.60 -9.76
CA HIS A 337 31.25 -12.41 -9.75
C HIS A 337 30.46 -11.16 -10.16
N PRO A 338 30.69 -9.95 -9.57
CA PRO A 338 31.71 -9.61 -8.55
C PRO A 338 31.53 -10.21 -7.16
N GLU A 339 30.32 -10.65 -6.81
CA GLU A 339 30.04 -11.25 -5.50
C GLU A 339 29.06 -12.42 -5.64
N ARG A 340 29.11 -13.34 -4.67
CA ARG A 340 28.30 -14.55 -4.68
C ARG A 340 26.87 -14.26 -4.25
N LEU A 341 25.93 -14.25 -5.19
CA LEU A 341 24.52 -13.94 -4.93
C LEU A 341 23.57 -15.00 -5.52
N THR A 342 22.39 -15.12 -4.94
CA THR A 342 21.21 -15.74 -5.53
C THR A 342 20.28 -14.62 -6.00
N ILE A 343 19.82 -14.71 -7.25
CA ILE A 343 18.94 -13.73 -7.88
C ILE A 343 17.63 -14.43 -8.23
N SER A 344 16.49 -13.91 -7.77
CA SER A 344 15.19 -14.32 -8.28
C SER A 344 14.67 -13.30 -9.30
N LEU A 345 14.09 -13.81 -10.37
CA LEU A 345 13.23 -13.04 -11.27
C LEU A 345 11.79 -13.47 -11.02
N GLU A 346 10.87 -12.53 -10.96
CA GLU A 346 9.45 -12.79 -10.74
C GLU A 346 8.65 -12.38 -11.98
N PHE A 347 7.66 -13.18 -12.37
CA PHE A 347 6.84 -12.92 -13.54
C PHE A 347 5.60 -12.10 -13.16
N HIS A 348 5.59 -10.82 -13.52
CA HIS A 348 4.52 -9.87 -13.21
C HIS A 348 4.07 -9.12 -14.47
N ASN A 349 2.76 -8.94 -14.64
CA ASN A 349 2.18 -8.18 -15.76
C ASN A 349 2.73 -8.61 -17.14
N ARG A 350 2.89 -9.93 -17.34
CA ARG A 350 3.46 -10.54 -18.56
C ARG A 350 4.94 -10.20 -18.84
N THR A 351 5.67 -9.75 -17.83
CA THR A 351 7.10 -9.40 -17.93
C THR A 351 7.88 -9.99 -16.77
N TRP A 352 9.14 -10.36 -17.01
CA TRP A 352 10.06 -10.72 -15.94
C TRP A 352 10.63 -9.47 -15.30
N VAL A 353 10.54 -9.39 -13.98
CA VAL A 353 11.09 -8.30 -13.18
C VAL A 353 12.07 -8.84 -12.16
N LEU A 354 13.03 -8.00 -11.75
CA LEU A 354 13.97 -8.35 -10.71
C LEU A 354 13.22 -8.52 -9.38
N GLY A 355 13.31 -9.71 -8.80
CA GLY A 355 12.83 -10.02 -7.46
C GLY A 355 13.92 -9.78 -6.42
N GLU A 356 14.28 -10.82 -5.68
CA GLU A 356 15.29 -10.77 -4.63
C GLU A 356 16.71 -10.94 -5.17
N VAL A 357 17.63 -10.22 -4.53
CA VAL A 357 19.07 -10.42 -4.71
C VAL A 357 19.66 -10.58 -3.32
N ARG A 358 20.21 -11.75 -3.02
CA ARG A 358 20.71 -12.10 -1.68
C ARG A 358 22.07 -12.78 -1.75
N GLY A 359 23.00 -12.31 -0.93
CA GLY A 359 24.25 -13.00 -0.65
C GLY A 359 24.08 -14.06 0.43
N VAL A 360 25.13 -14.83 0.71
CA VAL A 360 25.11 -15.95 1.67
C VAL A 360 24.46 -15.52 3.00
N CYS A 361 23.62 -16.39 3.57
CA CYS A 361 22.82 -16.12 4.77
C CYS A 361 21.90 -14.90 4.63
N ASN A 362 21.27 -14.70 3.47
CA ASN A 362 20.35 -13.60 3.16
C ASN A 362 20.98 -12.19 3.28
N SER A 363 22.30 -12.08 3.20
CA SER A 363 23.00 -10.79 3.23
C SER A 363 22.60 -9.90 2.06
N ASN A 364 22.61 -8.58 2.28
CA ASN A 364 22.30 -7.61 1.22
C ASN A 364 23.48 -7.54 0.23
N PRO A 365 23.23 -7.42 -1.09
CA PRO A 365 24.26 -7.17 -2.08
C PRO A 365 24.84 -5.75 -1.91
N SER A 366 26.02 -5.51 -2.48
CA SER A 366 26.53 -4.15 -2.62
C SER A 366 25.67 -3.32 -3.59
N GLU A 367 25.57 -2.00 -3.37
CA GLU A 367 24.75 -1.11 -4.20
C GLU A 367 25.16 -1.17 -5.68
N GLY A 368 26.46 -1.17 -5.97
CA GLY A 368 26.99 -1.23 -7.34
C GLY A 368 26.61 -2.51 -8.07
N THR A 369 26.62 -3.65 -7.37
CA THR A 369 26.18 -4.94 -7.94
C THR A 369 24.67 -4.94 -8.20
N LEU A 370 23.87 -4.41 -7.28
CA LEU A 370 22.42 -4.39 -7.43
C LEU A 370 22.01 -3.56 -8.66
N ASP A 371 22.65 -2.41 -8.88
CA ASP A 371 22.42 -1.58 -10.06
C ASP A 371 22.86 -2.26 -11.36
N TRP A 372 23.95 -3.03 -11.33
CA TRP A 372 24.38 -3.83 -12.48
C TRP A 372 23.34 -4.90 -12.85
N ILE A 373 22.81 -5.63 -11.87
CA ILE A 373 21.76 -6.64 -12.08
C ILE A 373 20.48 -5.97 -12.62
N ARG A 374 20.07 -4.82 -12.07
CA ARG A 374 18.91 -4.07 -12.56
C ARG A 374 19.06 -3.66 -14.03
N ARG A 375 20.26 -3.26 -14.46
CA ARG A 375 20.51 -2.94 -15.87
C ARG A 375 20.36 -4.16 -16.76
N TRP A 376 20.91 -5.31 -16.35
CA TRP A 376 20.76 -6.56 -17.09
C TRP A 376 19.28 -6.93 -17.30
N VAL A 377 18.49 -6.96 -16.23
CA VAL A 377 17.05 -7.30 -16.32
C VAL A 377 16.26 -6.30 -17.18
N ASN A 378 16.62 -5.01 -17.15
CA ASN A 378 15.93 -3.99 -17.94
C ASN A 378 16.38 -3.94 -19.42
N THR A 379 17.55 -4.48 -19.78
CA THR A 379 18.05 -4.42 -21.17
C THR A 379 17.20 -5.30 -22.11
N ASP A 380 16.72 -6.45 -21.62
CA ASP A 380 15.83 -7.35 -22.36
C ASP A 380 14.37 -6.86 -22.45
N ARG A 381 14.01 -5.73 -21.80
CA ARG A 381 12.68 -5.10 -22.00
C ARG A 381 12.59 -4.25 -23.26
N ASN A 382 13.72 -3.85 -23.83
CA ASN A 382 13.81 -2.98 -25.01
C ASN A 382 14.18 -3.75 -26.31
N SER A 383 14.25 -5.08 -26.24
CA SER A 383 14.45 -5.98 -27.38
C SER A 383 13.18 -6.76 -27.64
#